data_AF-A0A9N9NTD8-F1
#
_entry.id   AF-A0A9N9NTD8-F1
#
_cell.length_a   1.000
_cell.length_b   1.000
_cell.length_c   1.000
_cell.angle_alpha   90.00
_cell.angle_beta   90.00
_cell.angle_gamma   90.00
#
_symmetry.space_group_name_H-M   'P 1'
#
loop_
_entity.id
_entity.type
_entity.pdbx_description
1 polymer ?
#
loop_
_entity_poly.entity_id
_entity_poly.type
_entity_poly.pdbx_seq_one_letter_code
_entity_poly.pdbx_strand_id
1 'polypeptide(L)' 'EVKYYMAHLCKGVVKRYELPGCNGLNFVLTKSLGGGGLSTLNTDRQGKTYAQMLLSYELDVPSN' A
#
# COMPACT_ATOMS: atom_id res chain seq x y z
N GLU A 1 7.04 5.93 6.83
CA GLU A 1 6.91 4.53 7.28
C GLU A 1 6.27 3.65 6.21
N VAL A 2 4.96 3.72 5.94
CA VAL A 2 4.29 2.90 4.90
C VAL A 2 4.96 2.98 3.51
N LYS A 3 5.41 4.18 3.10
CA LYS A 3 6.17 4.35 1.85
C LYS A 3 7.43 3.48 1.80
N TYR A 4 8.15 3.36 2.92
CA TYR A 4 9.37 2.57 3.01
C TYR A 4 9.06 1.07 3.05
N TYR A 5 8.09 0.67 3.87
CA TYR A 5 7.62 -0.71 3.92
C TYR A 5 7.18 -1.21 2.53
N MET A 6 6.46 -0.38 1.78
CA MET A 6 5.97 -0.68 0.43
C MET A 6 6.98 -0.41 -0.70
N ALA A 7 8.24 -0.03 -0.42
CA ALA A 7 9.21 0.38 -1.44
C ALA A 7 9.62 -0.76 -2.41
N HIS A 8 9.40 -2.00 -2.00
CA HIS A 8 9.59 -3.19 -2.84
C HIS A 8 8.57 -3.25 -3.99
N LEU A 9 7.37 -2.67 -3.83
CA LEU A 9 6.31 -2.61 -4.83
C LEU A 9 6.15 -1.21 -5.45
N CYS A 10 6.12 -0.17 -4.62
CA CYS A 10 5.80 1.18 -5.03
C CYS A 10 7.06 1.95 -5.45
N LYS A 11 7.18 2.29 -6.74
CA LYS A 11 8.26 3.15 -7.26
C LYS A 11 7.85 4.62 -7.39
N GLY A 12 6.64 4.96 -6.97
CA GLY A 12 6.10 6.32 -6.99
C GLY A 12 5.89 6.89 -5.59
N VAL A 13 4.78 7.60 -5.44
CA VAL A 13 4.38 8.22 -4.16
C VAL A 13 3.35 7.37 -3.46
N VAL A 14 3.39 7.39 -2.13
CA VAL A 14 2.35 6.82 -1.28
C VAL A 14 1.61 7.99 -0.63
N LYS A 15 0.33 8.13 -0.94
CA LYS A 15 -0.54 9.14 -0.31
C LYS A 15 -1.48 8.46 0.67
N ARG A 16 -1.62 9.04 1.86
CA ARG A 16 -2.54 8.60 2.90
C ARG A 16 -3.76 9.51 2.93
N TYR A 17 -4.93 8.90 3.04
CA TYR A 17 -6.22 9.57 3.22
C TYR A 17 -6.91 8.98 4.44
N GLU A 18 -7.61 9.82 5.19
CA GLU A 18 -8.52 9.35 6.24
C GLU A 18 -9.85 9.01 5.61
N LEU A 19 -10.46 7.89 6.03
CA LEU A 19 -11.78 7.50 5.57
C LEU A 19 -12.83 8.08 6.52
N PRO A 20 -13.82 8.82 6.00
CA PRO A 20 -14.87 9.37 6.86
C PRO A 20 -15.79 8.24 7.36
N GLY A 21 -16.21 8.32 8.62
CA GLY A 21 -17.20 7.41 9.21
C GLY A 21 -16.67 6.04 9.64
N CYS A 22 -15.39 5.77 9.45
CA CYS A 22 -14.69 4.66 10.07
C CYS A 22 -13.31 5.14 10.52
N ASN A 23 -12.74 4.59 11.59
CA ASN A 23 -11.37 4.90 12.02
C ASN A 23 -10.35 4.22 11.08
N GLY A 24 -10.46 4.52 9.78
CA GLY A 24 -9.77 3.83 8.70
C GLY A 24 -8.88 4.77 7.91
N LEU A 25 -7.84 4.19 7.32
CA LEU A 25 -6.89 4.88 6.47
C LEU A 25 -6.87 4.22 5.09
N ASN A 26 -6.88 5.04 4.04
CA ASN A 26 -6.70 4.59 2.67
C ASN A 26 -5.34 5.04 2.12
N PHE A 27 -4.59 4.12 1.54
CA PHE A 27 -3.27 4.38 0.99
C PHE A 27 -3.27 4.20 -0.54
N VAL A 28 -2.89 5.25 -1.25
CA VAL A 28 -2.77 5.24 -2.72
C VAL A 28 -1.29 5.18 -3.10
N LEU A 29 -0.89 4.08 -3.74
CA LEU A 29 0.48 3.81 -4.18
C LEU A 29 0.57 4.05 -5.70
N THR A 30 1.34 5.05 -6.14
CA THR A 30 1.52 5.29 -7.58
C THR A 30 2.71 4.50 -8.13
N LYS A 31 2.65 4.11 -9.41
CA LYS A 31 3.69 3.30 -10.08
C LYS A 31 4.03 2.01 -9.33
N SER A 32 3.01 1.30 -8.85
CA SER A 32 3.16 0.08 -8.04
C SER A 32 2.83 -1.22 -8.81
N LEU A 33 2.09 -1.13 -9.91
CA LEU A 33 1.59 -2.30 -10.65
C LEU A 33 2.53 -2.80 -11.76
N GLY A 34 3.70 -2.18 -11.96
CA GLY A 34 4.64 -2.59 -13.02
C GLY A 34 4.06 -2.51 -14.44
N GLY A 35 3.25 -1.48 -14.72
CA GLY A 35 2.50 -1.33 -15.98
C GLY A 35 1.03 -1.77 -15.88
N GLY A 36 0.71 -2.69 -14.97
CA GLY A 36 -0.65 -3.19 -14.74
C GLY A 36 -1.22 -4.01 -15.90
N GLY A 37 -2.38 -4.64 -15.67
CA GLY A 37 -3.10 -5.41 -16.69
C GLY A 37 -2.24 -6.50 -17.32
N LEU A 38 -2.19 -6.55 -18.66
CA LEU A 38 -1.38 -7.52 -19.41
C LEU A 38 0.11 -7.15 -19.52
N SER A 39 0.48 -5.93 -19.13
CA SER A 39 1.84 -5.40 -19.32
C SER A 39 2.79 -5.68 -18.16
N THR A 40 2.29 -6.27 -17.06
CA THR A 40 3.07 -6.52 -15.85
C THR A 40 3.42 -7.99 -15.66
N LEU A 41 4.64 -8.22 -15.15
CA LEU A 41 5.11 -9.53 -14.70
C LEU A 41 4.71 -9.82 -13.25
N ASN A 42 4.11 -8.85 -12.54
CA ASN A 42 3.63 -9.07 -11.19
C ASN A 42 2.50 -10.11 -11.18
N THR A 43 2.55 -11.04 -10.22
CA THR A 43 1.48 -12.01 -9.98
C THR A 43 0.16 -11.31 -9.67
N ASP A 44 0.21 -10.32 -8.78
CA ASP A 44 -0.93 -9.43 -8.53
C ASP A 44 -0.89 -8.22 -9.47
N ARG A 45 -1.56 -8.38 -10.61
CA ARG A 45 -1.61 -7.37 -11.67
C ARG A 45 -2.46 -6.15 -11.32
N GLN A 46 -3.33 -6.26 -10.31
CA GLN A 46 -4.29 -5.23 -9.93
C GLN A 46 -4.00 -4.63 -8.54
N GLY A 47 -3.04 -5.18 -7.79
CA GLY A 47 -2.66 -4.71 -6.46
C GLY A 47 -3.69 -5.00 -5.36
N LYS A 48 -4.60 -5.97 -5.58
CA LYS A 48 -5.68 -6.30 -4.63
C LYS A 48 -5.16 -6.92 -3.33
N THR A 49 -3.97 -7.49 -3.35
CA THR A 49 -3.32 -8.12 -2.20
C THR A 49 -2.54 -7.12 -1.35
N TYR A 50 -2.30 -5.90 -1.83
CA TYR A 50 -1.42 -4.94 -1.14
C TYR A 50 -1.99 -4.50 0.21
N ALA A 51 -3.31 -4.39 0.33
CA ALA A 51 -3.95 -4.11 1.61
C ALA A 51 -3.65 -5.20 2.64
N GLN A 52 -3.66 -6.48 2.22
CA GLN A 52 -3.34 -7.61 3.10
C GLN A 52 -1.86 -7.58 3.54
N MET A 53 -0.95 -7.25 2.63
CA MET A 53 0.47 -7.08 2.95
C MET A 53 0.68 -5.95 3.97
N LEU A 54 -0.10 -4.86 3.84
CA LEU A 54 -0.04 -3.73 4.77
C LEU A 54 -0.54 -4.10 6.17
N LEU A 55 -1.51 -5.01 6.29
CA LEU A 55 -1.95 -5.51 7.61
C LEU A 55 -0.88 -6.32 8.35
N SER A 56 0.15 -6.80 7.64
CA SER A 56 1.30 -7.46 8.26
C SER A 56 2.40 -6.48 8.70
N TYR A 57 2.22 -5.18 8.49
CA TYR A 57 3.16 -4.17 8.93
C TYR A 57 3.06 -3.98 10.45
N GLU A 58 4.15 -4.27 11.15
CA GLU A 58 4.24 -4.03 12.58
C GLU A 58 4.32 -2.52 12.88
N LEU A 59 3.60 -2.11 13.92
CA LEU A 59 3.53 -0.74 14.39
C LEU A 59 3.93 -0.71 15.85
N ASP A 60 4.91 0.13 16.18
CA ASP A 60 5.22 0.45 17.56
C ASP A 60 4.08 1.29 18.14
N VAL A 61 3.33 0.70 19.07
CA VAL A 61 2.25 1.40 19.75
C VAL A 61 2.86 2.19 20.91
N PRO A 62 2.76 3.53 20.93
CA PRO A 62 3.28 4.33 22.02
C PRO A 62 2.58 3.98 23.34
N SER A 63 3.35 3.99 24.43
CA SER A 63 2.82 3.86 25.78
C SER A 63 2.10 5.16 26.16
N ASN A 64 0.87 5.06 26.68
CA ASN A 64 0.12 6.21 27.19
C ASN A 64 0.81 6.86 28.39
#